data_AF-A0A227J9Q3-F1
#
_entry.id   AF-A0A227J9Q3-F1
#
_cell.length_a   1.000
_cell.length_b   1.000
_cell.length_c   1.000
_cell.angle_alpha   90.00
_cell.angle_beta   90.00
_cell.angle_gamma   90.00
#
_symmetry.space_group_name_H-M   'P 1'
#
loop_
_entity.id
_entity.type
_entity.pdbx_description
1 polymer ?
#
loop_
_entity_poly.entity_id
_entity_poly.type
_entity_poly.pdbx_seq_one_letter_code
_entity_poly.pdbx_strand_id
1 'polypeptide(L)'
;NPSKVFMDNPTVAAATGANVVSLGKALQLHGQTTVLGADVEIGDILNSLNQVILPGEGYMFIANDQGNIFTHNDSKLLNQPVSKLGLNNNDITNAARSGTERRVSISGTDYVIYARPIEGTKLTTVTVLDHNSLVAPL
;
A
#
# COMPACT_ATOMS: atom_id res chain seq x y z
N ASN A 1 12.87 20.06 3.84
CA ASN A 1 13.25 20.09 5.27
C ASN A 1 14.21 18.93 5.51
N PRO A 2 15.52 19.18 5.72
CA PRO A 2 16.54 18.13 5.87
C PRO A 2 16.28 17.16 7.04
N SER A 3 15.33 17.47 7.92
CA SER A 3 14.87 16.60 9.01
C SER A 3 13.85 15.52 8.59
N LYS A 4 13.40 15.50 7.32
CA LYS A 4 12.31 14.62 6.88
C LYS A 4 12.84 13.20 6.62
N VAL A 5 12.28 12.23 7.35
CA VAL A 5 12.51 10.80 7.09
C VAL A 5 11.91 10.45 5.72
N PHE A 6 12.66 9.73 4.91
CA PHE A 6 12.16 9.10 3.69
C PHE A 6 12.03 7.60 3.89
N MET A 7 11.10 6.99 3.17
CA MET A 7 10.80 5.57 3.21
C MET A 7 10.79 5.05 1.79
N ASP A 8 11.63 4.05 1.53
CA ASP A 8 11.66 3.34 0.25
C ASP A 8 10.61 2.22 0.22
N ASN A 9 10.38 1.71 -0.99
CA ASN A 9 9.45 0.61 -1.20
C ASN A 9 9.92 -0.67 -0.50
N PRO A 10 9.00 -1.58 -0.16
CA PRO A 10 9.35 -2.80 0.54
C PRO A 10 10.26 -3.68 -0.31
N THR A 11 11.19 -4.33 0.35
CA THR A 11 12.10 -5.33 -0.21
C THR A 11 12.20 -6.53 0.72
N VAL A 12 12.85 -7.58 0.24
CA VAL A 12 13.21 -8.74 1.04
C VAL A 12 14.62 -8.53 1.58
N ALA A 13 14.78 -8.50 2.89
CA ALA A 13 16.08 -8.34 3.54
C ALA A 13 16.99 -9.53 3.19
N ALA A 14 18.19 -9.25 2.67
CA ALA A 14 19.13 -10.28 2.23
C ALA A 14 19.58 -11.23 3.36
N ALA A 15 19.63 -10.74 4.59
CA ALA A 15 20.12 -11.49 5.75
C ALA A 15 19.03 -12.37 6.40
N THR A 16 17.79 -11.88 6.48
CA THR A 16 16.71 -12.54 7.24
C THR A 16 15.61 -13.12 6.35
N GLY A 17 15.51 -12.69 5.09
CA GLY A 17 14.37 -12.99 4.23
C GLY A 17 13.08 -12.28 4.64
N ALA A 18 13.13 -11.39 5.64
CA ALA A 18 11.97 -10.65 6.11
C ALA A 18 11.57 -9.56 5.10
N ASN A 19 10.28 -9.25 5.04
CA ASN A 19 9.79 -8.09 4.31
C ASN A 19 10.11 -6.84 5.14
N VAL A 20 10.95 -5.96 4.57
CA VAL A 20 11.43 -4.75 5.22
C VAL A 20 11.18 -3.54 4.36
N VAL A 21 11.13 -2.37 4.99
CA VAL A 21 11.18 -1.07 4.34
C VAL A 21 12.42 -0.33 4.83
N SER A 22 13.16 0.29 3.91
CA SER A 22 14.31 1.09 4.29
C SER A 22 13.86 2.51 4.62
N LEU A 23 14.18 2.94 5.83
CA LEU A 23 14.00 4.31 6.28
C LEU A 23 15.33 5.03 6.22
N GLY A 24 15.33 6.23 5.65
CA GLY A 24 16.51 7.08 5.60
C GLY A 24 16.26 8.45 6.19
N LYS A 25 17.25 8.98 6.88
CA LYS A 25 17.26 10.36 7.37
C LYS A 25 18.56 11.04 7.00
N ALA A 26 18.44 12.15 6.26
CA ALA A 26 19.57 13.02 5.99
C ALA A 26 19.95 13.80 7.26
N LEU A 27 21.25 13.90 7.50
CA LEU A 27 21.86 14.60 8.63
C LEU A 27 22.98 15.50 8.09
N GLN A 28 23.16 16.67 8.69
CA GLN A 28 24.33 17.51 8.42
C GLN A 28 25.38 17.26 9.51
N LEU A 29 26.53 16.73 9.13
CA LEU A 29 27.67 16.51 10.02
C LEU A 29 28.88 17.26 9.46
N HIS A 30 29.41 18.22 10.22
CA HIS A 30 30.56 19.04 9.83
C HIS A 30 30.43 19.70 8.44
N GLY A 31 29.23 20.16 8.09
CA GLY A 31 28.98 20.78 6.78
C GLY A 31 28.81 19.78 5.63
N GLN A 32 28.91 18.47 5.88
CA GLN A 32 28.63 17.41 4.89
C GLN A 32 27.28 16.74 5.15
N THR A 33 26.58 16.36 4.08
CA THR A 33 25.32 15.61 4.17
C THR A 33 25.62 14.12 4.29
N THR A 34 25.15 13.49 5.35
CA THR A 34 25.23 12.05 5.59
C THR A 34 23.82 11.47 5.70
N VAL A 35 23.62 10.22 5.28
CA VAL A 35 22.32 9.53 5.41
C VAL A 35 22.45 8.42 6.45
N LEU A 36 21.60 8.45 7.46
CA LEU A 36 21.39 7.33 8.38
C LEU A 36 20.26 6.47 7.82
N GLY A 37 20.56 5.21 7.50
CA GLY A 37 19.60 4.22 7.02
C GLY A 37 19.26 3.19 8.11
N ALA A 38 18.02 2.72 8.14
CA ALA A 38 17.59 1.60 8.96
C ALA A 38 16.53 0.78 8.20
N ASP A 39 16.66 -0.54 8.22
CA ASP A 39 15.63 -1.43 7.72
C ASP A 39 14.63 -1.72 8.84
N VAL A 40 13.34 -1.58 8.54
CA VAL A 40 12.24 -1.83 9.46
C VAL A 40 11.38 -2.95 8.91
N GLU A 41 11.21 -4.01 9.68
CA GLU A 41 10.30 -5.10 9.33
C GLU A 41 8.85 -4.61 9.32
N ILE A 42 8.07 -5.04 8.32
CA ILE A 42 6.66 -4.64 8.16
C ILE A 42 5.68 -5.77 8.46
N GLY A 43 6.14 -6.84 9.11
CA GLY A 43 5.32 -8.02 9.42
C GLY A 43 4.06 -7.68 10.21
N ASP A 44 4.15 -6.78 11.19
CA ASP A 44 3.00 -6.36 12.00
C ASP A 44 1.94 -5.61 11.18
N ILE A 45 2.37 -4.84 10.17
CA ILE A 45 1.44 -4.17 9.24
C ILE A 45 0.70 -5.22 8.41
N LEU A 46 1.42 -6.22 7.88
CA LEU A 46 0.82 -7.33 7.11
C LEU A 46 -0.17 -8.11 7.97
N ASN A 47 0.19 -8.44 9.20
CA ASN A 47 -0.67 -9.14 10.15
C ASN A 47 -1.93 -8.33 10.48
N SER A 48 -1.79 -7.02 10.67
CA SER A 48 -2.92 -6.13 10.97
C SER A 48 -3.91 -6.08 9.81
N LEU A 49 -3.42 -6.01 8.56
CA LEU A 49 -4.27 -6.03 7.37
C LEU A 49 -5.04 -7.35 7.23
N ASN A 50 -4.42 -8.48 7.58
CA ASN A 50 -5.04 -9.80 7.53
C ASN A 50 -6.16 -10.01 8.55
N GLN A 51 -6.19 -9.21 9.62
CA GLN A 51 -7.21 -9.28 10.66
C GLN A 51 -8.43 -8.40 10.37
N VAL A 52 -8.39 -7.57 9.31
CA VAL A 52 -9.51 -6.71 8.96
C VAL A 52 -10.66 -7.55 8.39
N ILE A 53 -11.82 -7.45 9.04
CA ILE A 53 -13.07 -8.03 8.54
C ILE A 53 -13.72 -7.02 7.60
N LEU A 54 -13.89 -7.41 6.34
CA LEU A 54 -14.51 -6.59 5.31
C LEU A 54 -16.03 -6.84 5.25
N PRO A 55 -16.85 -5.84 4.88
CA PRO A 55 -18.32 -5.97 4.80
C PRO A 55 -18.79 -6.77 3.57
N GLY A 56 -17.89 -7.47 2.88
CA GLY A 56 -18.12 -8.25 1.67
C GLY A 56 -16.85 -9.02 1.31
N GLU A 57 -16.92 -9.81 0.24
CA GLU A 57 -15.75 -10.53 -0.28
C GLU A 57 -14.78 -9.54 -0.93
N GLY A 58 -13.50 -9.68 -0.62
CA GLY A 58 -12.51 -8.75 -1.12
C GLY A 58 -11.18 -8.82 -0.39
N TYR A 59 -10.36 -7.81 -0.60
CA TYR A 59 -9.04 -7.70 0.01
C TYR A 59 -8.63 -6.24 0.24
N MET A 60 -7.69 -6.05 1.15
CA MET A 60 -7.09 -4.76 1.46
C MET A 60 -5.59 -4.81 1.21
N PHE A 61 -5.04 -3.70 0.74
CA PHE A 61 -3.62 -3.53 0.49
C PHE A 61 -3.23 -2.06 0.65
N ILE A 62 -1.94 -1.76 0.71
CA ILE A 62 -1.45 -0.37 0.68
C ILE A 62 -0.71 -0.18 -0.64
N ALA A 63 -0.97 0.94 -1.32
CA ALA A 63 -0.27 1.36 -2.53
C ALA A 63 0.62 2.57 -2.23
N ASN A 64 1.73 2.73 -2.96
CA ASN A 64 2.51 3.97 -2.96
C ASN A 64 2.03 4.94 -4.08
N ASP A 65 2.60 6.14 -4.09
CA ASP A 65 2.30 7.18 -5.10
C ASP A 65 2.75 6.82 -6.53
N GLN A 66 3.58 5.79 -6.69
CA GLN A 66 4.04 5.26 -7.98
C GLN A 66 3.10 4.20 -8.56
N GLY A 67 2.07 3.77 -7.81
CA GLY A 67 1.17 2.68 -8.23
C GLY A 67 1.74 1.29 -8.02
N ASN A 68 2.66 1.12 -7.08
CA ASN A 68 3.14 -0.18 -6.62
C ASN A 68 2.45 -0.59 -5.31
N ILE A 69 2.33 -1.90 -5.12
CA ILE A 69 1.79 -2.53 -3.93
C ILE A 69 2.86 -2.47 -2.83
N PHE A 70 2.59 -1.71 -1.79
CA PHE A 70 3.43 -1.55 -0.60
C PHE A 70 3.18 -2.65 0.44
N THR A 71 1.95 -3.11 0.60
CA THR A 71 1.63 -4.27 1.44
C THR A 71 0.50 -5.06 0.81
N HIS A 72 0.54 -6.38 0.93
CA HIS A 72 -0.53 -7.27 0.50
C HIS A 72 -0.40 -8.62 1.24
N ASN A 73 -1.51 -9.34 1.44
CA ASN A 73 -1.49 -10.65 2.12
C ASN A 73 -0.59 -11.67 1.39
N ASP A 74 -0.66 -11.68 0.05
CA ASP A 74 0.35 -12.36 -0.78
C ASP A 74 1.62 -11.49 -0.90
N SER A 75 2.68 -11.90 -0.20
CA SER A 75 3.97 -11.21 -0.19
C SER A 75 4.67 -11.18 -1.56
N LYS A 76 4.30 -12.06 -2.50
CA LYS A 76 4.86 -12.06 -3.86
C LYS A 76 4.45 -10.81 -4.66
N LEU A 77 3.41 -10.12 -4.20
CA LEU A 77 2.93 -8.89 -4.80
C LEU A 77 3.62 -7.64 -4.26
N LEU A 78 4.47 -7.76 -3.23
CA LEU A 78 5.21 -6.61 -2.71
C LEU A 78 6.09 -5.97 -3.79
N ASN A 79 6.01 -4.65 -3.86
CA ASN A 79 6.66 -3.79 -4.86
C ASN A 79 6.30 -4.10 -6.32
N GLN A 80 5.28 -4.93 -6.57
CA GLN A 80 4.72 -5.14 -7.90
C GLN A 80 3.74 -4.01 -8.25
N PRO A 81 3.55 -3.69 -9.53
CA PRO A 81 2.56 -2.70 -9.93
C PRO A 81 1.13 -3.20 -9.63
N VAL A 82 0.22 -2.29 -9.29
CA VAL A 82 -1.19 -2.62 -9.01
C VAL A 82 -1.91 -3.29 -10.20
N SER A 83 -1.36 -3.15 -11.41
CA SER A 83 -1.85 -3.86 -12.59
C SER A 83 -1.75 -5.38 -12.49
N LYS A 84 -0.90 -5.94 -11.62
CA LYS A 84 -0.87 -7.37 -11.30
C LYS A 84 -2.14 -7.85 -10.60
N LEU A 85 -2.87 -6.95 -9.95
CA LEU A 85 -4.19 -7.19 -9.37
C LEU A 85 -5.33 -6.88 -10.37
N GLY A 86 -4.99 -6.51 -11.62
CA GLY A 86 -5.94 -6.04 -12.62
C GLY A 86 -6.47 -4.62 -12.36
N LEU A 87 -5.83 -3.87 -11.45
CA LEU A 87 -6.21 -2.51 -11.10
C LEU A 87 -5.45 -1.47 -11.92
N ASN A 88 -6.03 -0.28 -12.05
CA ASN A 88 -5.36 0.90 -12.61
C ASN A 88 -5.06 1.91 -11.49
N ASN A 89 -3.84 2.43 -11.45
CA ASN A 89 -3.44 3.44 -10.47
C ASN A 89 -4.29 4.73 -10.57
N ASN A 90 -4.81 5.05 -11.75
CA ASN A 90 -5.71 6.19 -11.93
C ASN A 90 -7.03 6.00 -11.16
N ASP A 91 -7.57 4.79 -11.08
CA ASP A 91 -8.81 4.54 -10.33
C ASP A 91 -8.57 4.70 -8.82
N ILE A 92 -7.42 4.20 -8.33
CA ILE A 92 -7.01 4.35 -6.93
C ILE A 92 -6.81 5.82 -6.56
N THR A 93 -6.05 6.56 -7.36
CA THR A 93 -5.78 7.98 -7.11
C THR A 93 -7.03 8.84 -7.21
N ASN A 94 -7.96 8.51 -8.12
CA ASN A 94 -9.24 9.20 -8.23
C ASN A 94 -10.12 8.92 -7.00
N ALA A 95 -10.25 7.67 -6.57
CA ALA A 95 -10.99 7.31 -5.35
C ALA A 95 -10.41 7.99 -4.10
N ALA A 96 -9.08 8.05 -4.01
CA ALA A 96 -8.40 8.69 -2.89
C ALA A 96 -8.64 10.21 -2.85
N ARG A 97 -8.68 10.86 -4.03
CA ARG A 97 -8.92 12.31 -4.15
C ARG A 97 -10.38 12.69 -3.95
N SER A 98 -11.32 11.93 -4.50
CA SER A 98 -12.75 12.22 -4.33
C SER A 98 -13.23 11.89 -2.92
N GLY A 99 -12.54 10.97 -2.23
CA GLY A 99 -12.96 10.45 -0.94
C GLY A 99 -14.22 9.58 -1.02
N THR A 100 -14.61 9.19 -2.23
CA THR A 100 -15.76 8.34 -2.55
C THR A 100 -15.27 7.04 -3.18
N GLU A 101 -16.14 6.04 -3.19
CA GLU A 101 -15.88 4.78 -3.86
C GLU A 101 -15.82 4.91 -5.38
N ARG A 102 -15.12 3.96 -6.00
CA ARG A 102 -15.03 3.84 -7.46
C ARG A 102 -15.36 2.42 -7.90
N ARG A 103 -16.35 2.27 -8.77
CA ARG A 103 -16.61 0.99 -9.45
C ARG A 103 -15.55 0.72 -10.52
N VAL A 104 -15.02 -0.50 -10.55
CA VAL A 104 -14.08 -0.99 -11.56
C VAL A 104 -14.47 -2.40 -11.98
N SER A 105 -14.00 -2.84 -13.15
CA SER A 105 -14.14 -4.24 -13.57
C SER A 105 -12.75 -4.89 -13.60
N ILE A 106 -12.60 -6.01 -12.89
CA ILE A 106 -11.35 -6.78 -12.82
C ILE A 106 -11.68 -8.16 -13.38
N SER A 107 -11.08 -8.51 -14.51
CA SER A 107 -11.30 -9.80 -15.19
C SER A 107 -12.78 -10.13 -15.46
N GLY A 108 -13.61 -9.11 -15.68
CA GLY A 108 -15.05 -9.26 -15.96
C GLY A 108 -15.96 -9.28 -14.73
N THR A 109 -15.40 -9.22 -13.51
CA THR A 109 -16.16 -9.09 -12.27
C THR A 109 -16.18 -7.63 -11.82
N ASP A 110 -17.33 -7.15 -11.36
CA ASP A 110 -17.51 -5.78 -10.87
C ASP A 110 -17.06 -5.67 -9.41
N TYR A 111 -16.14 -4.73 -9.17
CA TYR A 111 -15.63 -4.41 -7.84
C TYR A 111 -15.87 -2.95 -7.49
N VAL A 112 -15.86 -2.67 -6.20
CA VAL A 112 -15.85 -1.34 -5.62
C VAL A 112 -14.52 -1.11 -4.93
N ILE A 113 -13.83 -0.03 -5.29
CA ILE A 113 -12.58 0.40 -4.66
C ILE A 113 -12.87 1.54 -3.70
N TYR A 114 -12.35 1.43 -2.48
CA TYR A 114 -12.20 2.53 -1.54
C TYR A 114 -10.72 2.83 -1.35
N ALA A 115 -10.33 4.10 -1.44
CA ALA A 115 -8.95 4.50 -1.23
C ALA A 115 -8.85 5.66 -0.24
N ARG A 116 -7.94 5.57 0.73
CA ARG A 116 -7.70 6.62 1.72
C ARG A 116 -6.19 6.87 1.86
N PRO A 117 -5.71 8.10 1.58
CA PRO A 117 -4.32 8.48 1.82
C PRO A 117 -3.96 8.30 3.30
N ILE A 118 -2.74 7.85 3.58
CA ILE A 118 -2.17 7.83 4.93
C ILE A 118 -1.45 9.15 5.15
N GLU A 119 -2.00 9.99 6.03
CA GLU A 119 -1.47 11.33 6.30
C GLU A 119 0.01 11.32 6.68
N GLY A 120 0.75 12.32 6.19
CA GLY A 120 2.19 12.44 6.42
C GLY A 120 3.05 11.49 5.58
N THR A 121 2.46 10.60 4.77
CA THR A 121 3.17 9.65 3.92
C THR A 121 2.79 9.80 2.44
N LYS A 122 3.44 9.01 1.58
CA LYS A 122 3.10 8.85 0.16
C LYS A 122 2.27 7.58 -0.08
N LEU A 123 1.70 7.01 0.97
CA LEU A 123 0.96 5.75 0.93
C LEU A 123 -0.54 5.99 0.92
N THR A 124 -1.25 5.04 0.32
CA THR A 124 -2.71 5.02 0.24
C THR A 124 -3.20 3.63 0.61
N THR A 125 -4.08 3.54 1.60
CA THR A 125 -4.82 2.30 1.86
C THR A 125 -5.85 2.08 0.76
N VAL A 126 -5.98 0.86 0.28
CA VAL A 126 -6.89 0.48 -0.79
C VAL A 126 -7.66 -0.76 -0.37
N THR A 127 -8.99 -0.68 -0.42
CA THR A 127 -9.89 -1.82 -0.22
C THR A 127 -10.60 -2.11 -1.52
N VAL A 128 -10.61 -3.37 -1.94
CA VAL A 128 -11.27 -3.84 -3.16
C VAL A 128 -12.31 -4.88 -2.75
N LEU A 129 -13.57 -4.61 -3.06
CA LEU A 129 -14.72 -5.42 -2.63
C LEU A 129 -15.55 -5.85 -3.83
N ASP A 130 -15.91 -7.13 -3.92
CA ASP A 130 -16.84 -7.63 -4.93
C ASP A 130 -18.19 -6.92 -4.75
N HIS A 131 -18.67 -6.24 -5.79
CA HIS A 131 -19.89 -5.45 -5.70
C HIS A 131 -21.11 -6.30 -5.34
N ASN A 132 -21.20 -7.54 -5.84
CA ASN A 132 -22.32 -8.43 -5.59
C ASN A 132 -22.36 -8.84 -4.11
N SER A 133 -21.20 -9.09 -3.50
CA SER A 133 -21.12 -9.44 -2.08
C SER A 133 -21.62 -8.32 -1.15
N LEU A 134 -21.51 -7.06 -1.58
CA LEU A 134 -21.96 -5.89 -0.81
C LEU A 134 -23.48 -5.68 -0.84
N VAL A 135 -24.15 -6.21 -1.87
CA VAL A 135 -25.60 -6.03 -2.09
C VAL A 135 -26.39 -7.32 -1.92
N ALA A 136 -25.71 -8.43 -1.62
CA ALA A 136 -26.34 -9.70 -1.32
C ALA A 136 -27.19 -9.59 -0.05
N PRO A 137 -28.38 -10.22 -0.01
CA PRO A 137 -29.18 -10.30 1.21
C PRO A 137 -28.39 -11.00 2.33
N LEU A 138 -28.47 -10.46 3.55
CA LEU A 138 -27.93 -11.07 4.77
C LEU A 138 -28.67 -12.37 5.14
#